data_AF-A0A522Z114-F1
#
_entry.id   AF-A0A522Z114-F1
#
_cell.length_a   1.000
_cell.length_b   1.000
_cell.length_c   1.000
_cell.angle_alpha   90.00
_cell.angle_beta   90.00
_cell.angle_gamma   90.00
#
_symmetry.space_group_name_H-M   'P 1'
#
loop_
_entity.id
_entity.type
_entity.pdbx_description
1 polymer ?
#
loop_
_entity_poly.entity_id
_entity_poly.type
_entity_poly.pdbx_seq_one_letter_code
_entity_poly.pdbx_strand_id
1 'polypeptide(L)'
;MVQQTLQIATFGQDKEGILSGIRNFPIHKLILLHYKDDTKAAEEFSRNLRSTLGVPMSLRMITSPDIIRSAMEHISDIIKKEGDQFQQILINVSAGDKMIGCAALSCAFINGIKAFGTDSEGKPMLLPIMKLSYNEIISDAKIKILQALDKAGGTIENLDELTKLTNLGKPLLSYHIQGNEESKGLVHLGLVDAERLERGKSRITLNTLGRMLISTK
;
A
#
# COMPACT_ATOMS: atom_id res chain seq x y z
N MET A 1 -5.19 -24.53 16.73
CA MET A 1 -4.79 -23.21 17.26
C MET A 1 -5.76 -22.18 16.72
N VAL A 2 -6.22 -21.23 17.53
CA VAL A 2 -7.08 -20.12 17.06
C VAL A 2 -6.24 -19.20 16.18
N GLN A 3 -6.73 -18.89 14.97
CA GLN A 3 -6.01 -18.07 14.02
C GLN A 3 -5.95 -16.61 14.50
N GLN A 4 -4.77 -16.16 14.94
CA GLN A 4 -4.58 -14.77 15.36
C GLN A 4 -4.72 -13.84 14.16
N THR A 5 -5.64 -12.89 14.28
CA THR A 5 -6.04 -12.00 13.18
C THR A 5 -5.89 -10.54 13.57
N LEU A 6 -5.11 -9.80 12.78
CA LEU A 6 -5.03 -8.35 12.81
C LEU A 6 -6.04 -7.77 11.81
N GLN A 7 -6.88 -6.84 12.26
CA GLN A 7 -7.68 -6.02 11.35
C GLN A 7 -7.12 -4.61 11.28
N ILE A 8 -6.95 -4.11 10.06
CA ILE A 8 -6.62 -2.70 9.77
C ILE A 8 -7.88 -2.09 9.15
N ALA A 9 -8.53 -1.15 9.84
CA ALA A 9 -9.77 -0.55 9.39
C ALA A 9 -9.59 0.93 9.06
N THR A 10 -10.13 1.36 7.94
CA THR A 10 -10.33 2.79 7.69
C THR A 10 -11.43 3.33 8.61
N PHE A 11 -11.37 4.62 8.94
CA PHE A 11 -12.26 5.25 9.90
C PHE A 11 -12.83 6.56 9.37
N GLY A 12 -14.07 6.85 9.74
CA GLY A 12 -14.74 8.14 9.51
C GLY A 12 -16.14 8.14 10.14
N GLN A 13 -17.08 8.85 9.53
CA GLN A 13 -18.41 9.08 10.10
C GLN A 13 -19.23 7.80 10.32
N ASP A 14 -19.25 6.89 9.34
CA ASP A 14 -19.96 5.61 9.47
C ASP A 14 -19.06 4.56 10.11
N LYS A 15 -19.42 4.16 11.34
CA LYS A 15 -18.68 3.18 12.16
C LYS A 15 -19.29 1.78 12.07
N GLU A 16 -20.50 1.65 11.51
CA GLU A 16 -21.21 0.37 11.49
C GLU A 16 -20.48 -0.67 10.64
N GLY A 17 -19.82 -0.25 9.55
CA GLY A 17 -18.99 -1.15 8.75
C GLY A 17 -17.81 -1.76 9.53
N ILE A 18 -17.24 -1.02 10.48
CA ILE A 18 -16.19 -1.55 11.37
C ILE A 18 -16.79 -2.58 12.33
N LEU A 19 -17.91 -2.24 12.98
CA LEU A 19 -18.60 -3.12 13.91
C LEU A 19 -19.09 -4.41 13.23
N SER A 20 -19.65 -4.29 12.02
CA SER A 20 -20.07 -5.42 11.20
C SER A 20 -18.90 -6.34 10.89
N GLY A 21 -17.73 -5.78 10.53
CA GLY A 21 -16.51 -6.55 10.34
C GLY A 21 -16.07 -7.33 11.59
N ILE A 22 -16.11 -6.68 12.76
CA ILE A 22 -15.75 -7.30 14.03
C ILE A 22 -16.70 -8.44 14.42
N ARG A 23 -18.00 -8.30 14.14
CA ARG A 23 -19.01 -9.33 14.45
C ARG A 23 -18.87 -10.58 13.57
N ASN A 24 -18.38 -10.43 12.35
CA ASN A 24 -18.35 -11.50 11.35
C ASN A 24 -16.96 -12.10 11.10
N PHE A 25 -15.89 -11.40 11.47
CA PHE A 25 -14.53 -11.87 11.29
C PHE A 25 -13.73 -11.86 12.61
N PRO A 26 -12.82 -12.84 12.82
CA PRO A 26 -11.97 -12.85 14.00
C PRO A 26 -11.15 -11.57 14.14
N ILE A 27 -10.94 -11.12 15.37
CA ILE A 27 -10.10 -9.97 15.68
C ILE A 27 -9.33 -10.18 16.98
N HIS A 28 -8.02 -9.96 16.92
CA HIS A 28 -7.11 -10.05 18.05
C HIS A 28 -6.32 -8.75 18.24
N LYS A 29 -6.32 -7.86 17.24
CA LYS A 29 -5.86 -6.48 17.31
C LYS A 29 -6.59 -5.66 16.25
N LEU A 30 -6.93 -4.41 16.57
CA LEU A 30 -7.51 -3.44 15.64
C LEU A 30 -6.58 -2.25 15.45
N ILE A 31 -6.30 -1.88 14.21
CA ILE A 31 -5.63 -0.62 13.90
C ILE A 31 -6.56 0.24 13.07
N LEU A 32 -6.84 1.46 13.54
CA LEU A 32 -7.70 2.42 12.84
C LEU A 32 -6.85 3.42 12.06
N LEU A 33 -7.13 3.55 10.77
CA LEU A 33 -6.60 4.60 9.90
C LEU A 33 -7.62 5.73 9.84
N HIS A 34 -7.26 6.94 10.28
CA HIS A 34 -8.20 8.06 10.38
C HIS A 34 -7.56 9.36 9.91
N TYR A 35 -8.35 10.34 9.49
CA TYR A 35 -7.84 11.69 9.25
C TYR A 35 -7.65 12.46 10.56
N LYS A 36 -6.87 13.55 10.49
CA LYS A 36 -6.63 14.44 11.64
C LYS A 36 -7.92 14.92 12.30
N ASP A 37 -8.93 15.26 11.51
CA ASP A 37 -10.20 15.79 12.02
C ASP A 37 -11.03 14.74 12.77
N ASP A 38 -10.83 13.46 12.45
CA ASP A 38 -11.51 12.33 13.09
C ASP A 38 -10.80 11.81 14.34
N THR A 39 -9.65 12.39 14.73
CA THR A 39 -8.79 11.86 15.83
C THR A 39 -9.58 11.64 17.11
N LYS A 40 -10.33 12.64 17.59
CA LYS A 40 -11.10 12.53 18.83
C LYS A 40 -12.15 11.42 18.75
N ALA A 41 -12.85 11.33 17.62
CA ALA A 41 -13.88 10.31 17.40
C ALA A 41 -13.27 8.90 17.32
N ALA A 42 -12.08 8.76 16.71
CA ALA A 42 -11.35 7.50 16.64
C ALA A 42 -10.83 7.05 18.01
N GLU A 43 -10.31 7.98 18.83
CA GLU A 43 -9.88 7.71 20.21
C GLU A 43 -11.04 7.29 21.11
N GLU A 44 -12.20 7.94 21.00
CA GLU A 44 -13.40 7.56 21.74
C GLU A 44 -13.91 6.18 21.33
N PHE A 45 -14.03 5.94 20.02
CA PHE A 45 -14.45 4.65 19.49
C PHE A 45 -13.50 3.52 19.94
N SER A 46 -12.19 3.74 19.84
CA SER A 46 -11.16 2.80 20.28
C SER A 46 -11.24 2.48 21.78
N ARG A 47 -11.45 3.50 22.63
CA ARG A 47 -11.63 3.30 24.08
C ARG A 47 -12.86 2.47 24.41
N ASN A 48 -14.01 2.79 23.81
CA ASN A 48 -15.28 2.08 24.05
C ASN A 48 -15.23 0.63 23.57
N LEU A 49 -14.58 0.39 22.43
CA LEU A 49 -14.47 -0.93 21.86
C LEU A 49 -13.46 -1.78 22.64
N ARG A 50 -12.34 -1.19 23.08
CA ARG A 50 -11.36 -1.85 23.96
C ARG A 50 -11.96 -2.24 25.31
N SER A 51 -12.78 -1.38 25.93
CA SER A 51 -13.42 -1.71 27.21
C SER A 51 -14.46 -2.83 27.09
N THR A 52 -15.09 -2.95 25.92
CA THR A 52 -16.13 -3.94 25.65
C THR A 52 -15.56 -5.29 25.21
N LEU A 53 -14.55 -5.30 24.34
CA LEU A 53 -14.02 -6.52 23.72
C LEU A 53 -12.67 -6.97 24.28
N GLY A 54 -11.96 -6.12 25.03
CA GLY A 54 -10.60 -6.42 25.53
C GLY A 54 -9.53 -6.50 24.45
N VAL A 55 -9.83 -6.12 23.20
CA VAL A 55 -8.93 -6.21 22.06
C VAL A 55 -7.96 -5.01 22.05
N PRO A 56 -6.63 -5.24 21.92
CA PRO A 56 -5.66 -4.17 21.73
C PRO A 56 -5.97 -3.30 20.50
N MET A 57 -5.88 -1.99 20.67
CA MET A 57 -6.15 -1.03 19.60
C MET A 57 -5.03 -0.01 19.43
N SER A 58 -4.83 0.43 18.19
CA SER A 58 -3.89 1.51 17.87
C SER A 58 -4.47 2.40 16.77
N LEU A 59 -4.04 3.65 16.75
CA LEU A 59 -4.48 4.64 15.77
C LEU A 59 -3.30 5.02 14.86
N ARG A 60 -3.57 5.20 13.58
CA ARG A 60 -2.66 5.79 12.61
C ARG A 60 -3.37 6.94 11.90
N MET A 61 -2.77 8.12 12.00
CA MET A 61 -3.31 9.31 11.35
C MET A 61 -2.83 9.36 9.90
N ILE A 62 -3.76 9.45 8.97
CA ILE A 62 -3.48 9.67 7.54
C ILE A 62 -3.39 11.17 7.27
N THR A 63 -2.30 11.59 6.65
CA THR A 63 -1.99 12.99 6.36
C THR A 63 -2.39 13.37 4.94
N SER A 64 -2.93 14.58 4.79
CA SER A 64 -3.19 15.24 3.51
C SER A 64 -2.01 16.15 3.12
N PRO A 65 -1.83 16.51 1.83
CA PRO A 65 -2.69 16.21 0.68
C PRO A 65 -2.49 14.81 0.07
N ASP A 66 -1.37 14.14 0.34
CA ASP A 66 -1.04 12.83 -0.26
C ASP A 66 -1.56 11.65 0.58
N ILE A 67 -2.89 11.50 0.58
CA ILE A 67 -3.63 10.50 1.35
C ILE A 67 -3.19 9.07 0.98
N ILE A 68 -3.00 8.82 -0.31
CA ILE A 68 -2.63 7.51 -0.84
C ILE A 68 -1.27 7.10 -0.28
N ARG A 69 -0.26 7.97 -0.43
CA ARG A 69 1.07 7.73 0.11
C ARG A 69 1.06 7.53 1.62
N SER A 70 0.38 8.40 2.36
CA SER A 70 0.34 8.31 3.83
C SER A 70 -0.30 7.00 4.31
N ALA A 71 -1.45 6.61 3.75
CA ALA A 71 -2.09 5.33 4.09
C ALA A 71 -1.19 4.14 3.77
N MET A 72 -0.49 4.18 2.64
CA MET A 72 0.43 3.14 2.23
C MET A 72 1.65 3.01 3.13
N GLU A 73 2.30 4.12 3.49
CA GLU A 73 3.43 4.13 4.42
C GLU A 73 3.00 3.54 5.77
N HIS A 74 1.82 3.92 6.27
CA HIS A 74 1.30 3.38 7.53
C HIS A 74 0.93 1.90 7.44
N ILE A 75 0.24 1.46 6.39
CA ILE A 75 -0.13 0.05 6.23
C ILE A 75 1.11 -0.82 6.04
N SER A 76 2.09 -0.38 5.25
CA SER A 76 3.35 -1.11 5.04
C SER A 76 4.15 -1.21 6.35
N ASP A 77 4.22 -0.14 7.13
CA ASP A 77 4.87 -0.15 8.45
C ASP A 77 4.18 -1.12 9.42
N ILE A 78 2.84 -1.15 9.42
CA ILE A 78 2.06 -2.11 10.20
C ILE A 78 2.40 -3.55 9.78
N ILE A 79 2.34 -3.85 8.49
CA ILE A 79 2.61 -5.20 7.96
C ILE A 79 4.02 -5.63 8.35
N LYS A 80 5.02 -4.75 8.21
CA LYS A 80 6.41 -5.05 8.55
C LYS A 80 6.64 -5.30 10.05
N LYS A 81 5.98 -4.55 10.92
CA LYS A 81 6.18 -4.65 12.38
C LYS A 81 5.34 -5.74 13.05
N GLU A 82 4.15 -5.98 12.52
CA GLU A 82 3.13 -6.81 13.15
C GLU A 82 2.85 -8.09 12.36
N GLY A 83 3.17 -8.13 11.06
CA GLY A 83 2.73 -9.21 10.17
C GLY A 83 3.16 -10.61 10.61
N ASP A 84 4.38 -10.75 11.13
CA ASP A 84 4.90 -12.04 11.63
C ASP A 84 4.21 -12.52 12.92
N GLN A 85 3.50 -11.63 13.62
CA GLN A 85 2.79 -11.94 14.87
C GLN A 85 1.37 -12.47 14.61
N PHE A 86 0.83 -12.26 13.41
CA PHE A 86 -0.55 -12.63 13.08
C PHE A 86 -0.59 -13.61 11.92
N GLN A 87 -1.37 -14.67 12.07
CA GLN A 87 -1.60 -15.66 11.00
C GLN A 87 -2.49 -15.11 9.88
N GLN A 88 -3.18 -14.00 10.13
CA GLN A 88 -4.02 -13.33 9.15
C GLN A 88 -4.02 -11.81 9.37
N ILE A 89 -3.95 -11.08 8.28
CA ILE A 89 -4.25 -9.65 8.22
C ILE A 89 -5.48 -9.47 7.34
N LEU A 90 -6.44 -8.66 7.81
CA LEU A 90 -7.61 -8.24 7.04
C LEU A 90 -7.66 -6.72 6.97
N ILE A 91 -7.93 -6.17 5.78
CA ILE A 91 -8.15 -4.74 5.60
C ILE A 91 -9.66 -4.48 5.48
N ASN A 92 -10.21 -3.73 6.43
CA ASN A 92 -11.60 -3.29 6.42
C ASN A 92 -11.69 -1.88 5.82
N VAL A 93 -12.31 -1.77 4.64
CA VAL A 93 -12.50 -0.48 3.93
C VAL A 93 -13.93 0.04 4.02
N SER A 94 -14.71 -0.47 4.97
CA SER A 94 -16.15 -0.20 5.06
C SER A 94 -16.50 1.17 5.66
N ALA A 95 -15.51 1.92 6.16
CA ALA A 95 -15.72 3.18 6.87
C ALA A 95 -14.75 4.26 6.37
N GLY A 96 -15.10 5.53 6.60
CA GLY A 96 -14.32 6.66 6.06
C GLY A 96 -14.75 7.06 4.65
N ASP A 97 -14.07 8.06 4.10
CA ASP A 97 -14.36 8.52 2.76
C ASP A 97 -13.79 7.59 1.67
N LYS A 98 -14.16 7.88 0.42
CA LYS A 98 -13.72 7.11 -0.74
C LYS A 98 -12.20 7.10 -0.90
N MET A 99 -11.50 8.15 -0.47
CA MET A 99 -10.05 8.29 -0.69
C MET A 99 -9.25 7.39 0.25
N ILE A 100 -9.55 7.40 1.56
CA ILE A 100 -8.88 6.50 2.51
C ILE A 100 -9.23 5.04 2.24
N GLY A 101 -10.49 4.75 1.88
CA GLY A 101 -10.94 3.42 1.46
C GLY A 101 -10.21 2.92 0.22
N CYS A 102 -10.08 3.76 -0.82
CA CYS A 102 -9.34 3.45 -2.05
C CYS A 102 -7.85 3.22 -1.77
N ALA A 103 -7.23 4.05 -0.94
CA ALA A 103 -5.84 3.90 -0.56
C ALA A 103 -5.59 2.57 0.19
N ALA A 104 -6.42 2.26 1.18
CA ALA A 104 -6.33 1.01 1.93
C ALA A 104 -6.59 -0.22 1.05
N LEU A 105 -7.57 -0.14 0.15
CA LEU A 105 -7.84 -1.20 -0.82
C LEU A 105 -6.67 -1.41 -1.78
N SER A 106 -6.08 -0.34 -2.29
CA SER A 106 -4.88 -0.40 -3.16
C SER A 106 -3.71 -1.07 -2.44
N CYS A 107 -3.52 -0.78 -1.16
CA CYS A 107 -2.54 -1.48 -0.32
C CYS A 107 -2.85 -2.98 -0.23
N ALA A 108 -4.11 -3.34 -0.02
CA ALA A 108 -4.54 -4.73 0.06
C ALA A 108 -4.18 -5.48 -1.22
N PHE A 109 -4.46 -4.89 -2.38
CA PHE A 109 -4.09 -5.43 -3.69
C PHE A 109 -2.58 -5.64 -3.83
N ILE A 110 -1.78 -4.62 -3.54
CA ILE A 110 -0.33 -4.67 -3.73
C ILE A 110 0.34 -5.70 -2.80
N ASN A 111 -0.17 -5.84 -1.59
CA ASN A 111 0.35 -6.77 -0.59
C ASN A 111 -0.28 -8.18 -0.68
N GLY A 112 -1.27 -8.39 -1.56
CA GLY A 112 -2.03 -9.64 -1.61
C GLY A 112 -2.80 -9.94 -0.32
N ILE A 113 -3.17 -8.91 0.44
CA ILE A 113 -3.91 -9.01 1.70
C ILE A 113 -5.41 -8.99 1.40
N LYS A 114 -6.18 -9.84 2.08
CA LYS A 114 -7.63 -9.85 1.94
C LYS A 114 -8.22 -8.53 2.44
N ALA A 115 -9.13 -7.95 1.67
CA ALA A 115 -9.91 -6.79 2.08
C ALA A 115 -11.41 -7.09 2.03
N PHE A 116 -12.18 -6.33 2.81
CA PHE A 116 -13.62 -6.37 2.78
C PHE A 116 -14.23 -4.98 2.97
N GLY A 117 -15.37 -4.77 2.33
CA GLY A 117 -16.27 -3.65 2.57
C GLY A 117 -17.58 -4.14 3.18
N THR A 118 -18.60 -3.30 3.18
CA THR A 118 -19.98 -3.69 3.45
C THR A 118 -20.84 -3.58 2.19
N ASP A 119 -21.77 -4.50 2.02
CA ASP A 119 -22.81 -4.40 0.99
C ASP A 119 -23.91 -3.39 1.37
N SER A 120 -24.93 -3.27 0.53
CA SER A 120 -26.09 -2.39 0.76
C SER A 120 -26.93 -2.75 1.99
N GLU A 121 -26.77 -3.96 2.54
CA GLU A 121 -27.46 -4.42 3.75
C GLU A 121 -26.57 -4.25 5.01
N GLY A 122 -25.36 -3.70 4.86
CA GLY A 122 -24.40 -3.55 5.95
C GLY A 122 -23.67 -4.86 6.31
N LYS A 123 -23.81 -5.91 5.51
CA LYS A 123 -23.11 -7.19 5.72
C LYS A 123 -21.70 -7.13 5.12
N PRO A 124 -20.69 -7.75 5.76
CA PRO A 124 -19.35 -7.69 5.22
C PRO A 124 -19.23 -8.50 3.92
N MET A 125 -18.66 -7.87 2.89
CA MET A 125 -18.42 -8.45 1.59
C MET A 125 -16.90 -8.48 1.34
N LEU A 126 -16.33 -9.67 1.14
CA LEU A 126 -14.94 -9.82 0.71
C LEU A 126 -14.78 -9.19 -0.67
N LEU A 127 -13.78 -8.33 -0.81
CA LEU A 127 -13.46 -7.69 -2.08
C LEU A 127 -12.58 -8.62 -2.92
N PRO A 128 -12.70 -8.58 -4.25
CA PRO A 128 -11.91 -9.42 -5.15
C PRO A 128 -10.46 -8.92 -5.20
N ILE A 129 -9.67 -9.29 -4.19
CA ILE A 129 -8.23 -9.04 -4.18
C ILE A 129 -7.59 -10.04 -5.13
N MET A 130 -7.54 -9.65 -6.40
CA MET A 130 -6.70 -10.32 -7.37
C MET A 130 -5.27 -10.24 -6.86
N LYS A 131 -4.61 -11.39 -6.71
CA LYS A 131 -3.15 -11.45 -6.67
C LYS A 131 -2.64 -11.08 -8.06
N LEU A 132 -2.90 -9.86 -8.52
CA LEU A 132 -2.23 -9.29 -9.67
C LEU A 132 -0.79 -9.14 -9.24
N SER A 133 -0.02 -10.18 -9.54
CA SER A 133 1.33 -10.26 -9.09
C SER A 133 2.11 -9.34 -10.02
N TYR A 134 2.30 -8.11 -9.54
CA TYR A 134 3.43 -7.32 -10.02
C TYR A 134 4.71 -8.17 -9.95
N ASN A 135 4.79 -9.16 -9.04
CA ASN A 135 5.85 -10.17 -9.02
C ASN A 135 5.97 -11.04 -10.30
N GLU A 136 4.90 -11.38 -11.03
CA GLU A 136 4.98 -12.12 -12.30
C GLU A 136 5.25 -11.19 -13.49
N ILE A 137 4.83 -9.92 -13.41
CA ILE A 137 4.98 -8.94 -14.50
C ILE A 137 6.34 -8.20 -14.42
N ILE A 138 6.89 -8.07 -13.21
CA ILE A 138 8.10 -7.30 -12.92
C ILE A 138 9.25 -8.27 -12.67
N SER A 139 10.10 -8.39 -13.69
CA SER A 139 11.33 -9.18 -13.60
C SER A 139 12.29 -8.64 -12.52
N ASP A 140 13.19 -9.51 -12.05
CA ASP A 140 14.23 -9.14 -11.08
C ASP A 140 15.08 -7.94 -11.55
N ALA A 141 15.31 -7.82 -12.86
CA ALA A 141 16.01 -6.67 -13.44
C ALA A 141 15.27 -5.35 -13.18
N LYS A 142 13.93 -5.34 -13.35
CA LYS A 142 13.09 -4.17 -13.07
C LYS A 142 13.08 -3.85 -11.56
N ILE A 143 13.00 -4.86 -10.69
CA ILE A 143 13.12 -4.67 -9.23
C ILE A 143 14.47 -4.05 -8.86
N LYS A 144 15.57 -4.56 -9.43
CA LYS A 144 16.92 -4.04 -9.19
C LYS A 144 17.04 -2.58 -9.60
N ILE A 145 16.43 -2.18 -10.72
CA ILE A 145 16.40 -0.78 -11.17
C ILE A 145 15.62 0.09 -10.19
N LEU A 146 14.45 -0.33 -9.72
CA LEU A 146 13.65 0.43 -8.74
C LEU A 146 14.41 0.60 -7.42
N GLN A 147 15.06 -0.46 -6.91
CA GLN A 147 15.90 -0.39 -5.71
C GLN A 147 17.12 0.52 -5.90
N ALA A 148 17.74 0.51 -7.08
CA ALA A 148 18.86 1.40 -7.39
C ALA A 148 18.42 2.88 -7.45
N LEU A 149 17.25 3.16 -8.04
CA LEU A 149 16.67 4.50 -8.03
C LEU A 149 16.42 4.96 -6.59
N ASP A 150 15.82 4.13 -5.75
CA ASP A 150 15.53 4.48 -4.35
C ASP A 150 16.82 4.79 -3.56
N LYS A 151 17.86 3.96 -3.73
CA LYS A 151 19.19 4.20 -3.15
C LYS A 151 19.85 5.50 -3.63
N ALA A 152 19.54 5.95 -4.84
CA ALA A 152 20.03 7.21 -5.40
C ALA A 152 19.22 8.45 -4.92
N GLY A 153 18.30 8.29 -3.97
CA GLY A 153 17.40 9.36 -3.53
C GLY A 153 16.07 9.41 -4.30
N GLY A 154 15.85 8.45 -5.19
CA GLY A 154 14.62 8.27 -5.95
C GLY A 154 14.52 9.04 -7.26
N THR A 155 15.50 9.87 -7.60
CA THR A 155 15.56 10.56 -8.89
C THR A 155 16.98 10.54 -9.41
N ILE A 156 17.14 10.33 -10.71
CA ILE A 156 18.40 10.49 -11.42
C ILE A 156 18.19 11.36 -12.65
N GLU A 157 19.24 12.02 -13.13
CA GLU A 157 19.19 12.83 -14.35
C GLU A 157 19.89 12.17 -15.54
N ASN A 158 20.54 11.03 -15.31
CA ASN A 158 21.29 10.29 -16.33
C ASN A 158 21.29 8.77 -16.08
N LEU A 159 21.08 7.99 -17.14
CA LEU A 159 21.20 6.53 -17.13
C LEU A 159 22.60 6.00 -16.78
N ASP A 160 23.66 6.81 -16.92
CA ASP A 160 25.01 6.41 -16.47
C ASP A 160 25.05 6.13 -14.96
N GLU A 161 24.27 6.85 -14.16
CA GLU A 161 24.18 6.63 -12.72
C GLU A 161 23.55 5.27 -12.40
N LEU A 162 22.45 4.93 -13.08
CA LEU A 162 21.83 3.61 -12.99
C LEU A 162 22.74 2.49 -13.47
N THR A 163 23.52 2.73 -14.52
CA THR A 163 24.49 1.75 -15.05
C THR A 163 25.47 1.35 -13.96
N LYS A 164 26.00 2.32 -13.20
CA LYS A 164 26.93 2.07 -12.08
C LYS A 164 26.26 1.32 -10.92
N LEU A 165 25.02 1.66 -10.58
CA LEU A 165 24.30 1.05 -9.44
C LEU A 165 23.77 -0.35 -9.74
N THR A 166 23.42 -0.63 -11.00
CA THR A 166 22.78 -1.90 -11.40
C THR A 166 23.72 -2.86 -12.14
N ASN A 167 24.85 -2.36 -12.65
CA ASN A 167 25.74 -3.07 -13.57
C ASN A 167 25.04 -3.52 -14.87
N LEU A 168 23.94 -2.85 -15.26
CA LEU A 168 23.21 -3.10 -16.51
C LEU A 168 23.61 -2.04 -17.55
N GLY A 169 23.86 -2.47 -18.79
CA GLY A 169 24.17 -1.54 -19.88
C GLY A 169 22.99 -0.63 -20.26
N LYS A 170 23.27 0.57 -20.78
CA LYS A 170 22.27 1.56 -21.21
C LYS A 170 21.13 0.99 -22.08
N PRO A 171 21.38 0.12 -23.08
CA PRO A 171 20.30 -0.44 -23.89
C PRO A 171 19.32 -1.28 -23.07
N LEU A 172 19.83 -2.10 -22.15
CA LEU A 172 19.01 -2.96 -21.30
C LEU A 172 18.24 -2.16 -20.25
N LEU A 173 18.87 -1.13 -19.68
CA LEU A 173 18.18 -0.16 -18.82
C LEU A 173 17.05 0.54 -19.57
N SER A 174 17.31 1.04 -20.78
CA SER A 174 16.31 1.69 -21.61
C SER A 174 15.15 0.75 -21.93
N TYR A 175 15.44 -0.51 -22.27
CA TYR A 175 14.43 -1.54 -22.49
C TYR A 175 13.57 -1.79 -21.24
N HIS A 176 14.16 -1.96 -20.06
CA HIS A 176 13.38 -2.21 -18.84
C HIS A 176 12.60 -0.98 -18.35
N ILE A 177 13.10 0.23 -18.61
CA ILE A 177 12.43 1.48 -18.22
C ILE A 177 11.29 1.82 -19.19
N GLN A 178 11.54 1.81 -20.49
CA GLN A 178 10.58 2.24 -21.51
C GLN A 178 9.69 1.08 -22.00
N GLY A 179 10.27 -0.12 -22.11
CA GLY A 179 9.61 -1.29 -22.71
C GLY A 179 9.67 -1.30 -24.23
N ASN A 180 8.87 -2.19 -24.81
CA ASN A 180 8.55 -2.26 -26.24
C ASN A 180 7.09 -2.72 -26.42
N GLU A 181 6.68 -3.05 -27.64
CA GLU A 181 5.31 -3.50 -27.94
C GLU A 181 4.92 -4.80 -27.21
N GLU A 182 5.87 -5.70 -26.99
CA GLU A 182 5.63 -7.02 -26.40
C GLU A 182 5.87 -7.07 -24.88
N SER A 183 6.65 -6.14 -24.33
CA SER A 183 7.05 -6.09 -22.92
C SER A 183 6.93 -4.70 -22.35
N LYS A 184 6.04 -4.57 -21.35
CA LYS A 184 5.79 -3.34 -20.61
C LYS A 184 7.01 -2.94 -19.77
N GLY A 185 7.52 -1.74 -20.01
CA GLY A 185 8.58 -1.11 -19.20
C GLY A 185 8.05 -0.46 -17.92
N LEU A 186 8.96 -0.07 -17.03
CA LEU A 186 8.62 0.57 -15.75
C LEU A 186 7.77 1.84 -15.89
N VAL A 187 7.95 2.62 -16.96
CA VAL A 187 7.13 3.81 -17.26
C VAL A 187 5.70 3.40 -17.60
N HIS A 188 5.53 2.42 -18.50
CA HIS A 188 4.21 1.92 -18.89
C HIS A 188 3.49 1.21 -17.72
N LEU A 189 4.25 0.59 -16.82
CA LEU A 189 3.73 0.01 -15.59
C LEU A 189 3.38 1.07 -14.52
N GLY A 190 3.67 2.35 -14.78
CA GLY A 190 3.37 3.44 -13.85
C GLY A 190 4.21 3.39 -12.57
N LEU A 191 5.43 2.83 -12.62
CA LEU A 191 6.31 2.68 -11.45
C LEU A 191 7.42 3.73 -11.41
N VAL A 192 7.72 4.34 -12.55
CA VAL A 192 8.65 5.47 -12.68
C VAL A 192 8.09 6.47 -13.66
N ASP A 193 8.40 7.74 -13.43
CA ASP A 193 8.15 8.82 -14.38
C ASP A 193 9.45 9.11 -15.14
N ALA A 194 9.35 9.33 -16.46
CA ALA A 194 10.49 9.66 -17.30
C ALA A 194 10.26 10.99 -18.03
N GLU A 195 11.15 11.95 -17.81
CA GLU A 195 11.12 13.27 -18.43
C GLU A 195 12.35 13.45 -19.32
N ARG A 196 12.16 13.85 -20.57
CA ARG A 196 13.28 14.19 -21.46
C ARG A 196 13.78 15.59 -21.14
N LEU A 197 15.05 15.70 -20.78
CA LEU A 197 15.74 16.97 -20.55
C LEU A 197 16.49 17.41 -21.82
N GLU A 198 17.00 18.64 -21.79
CA GLU A 198 17.86 19.15 -22.87
C GLU A 198 19.10 18.27 -23.09
N ARG A 199 19.61 18.28 -24.32
CA ARG A 199 20.82 17.53 -24.75
C ARG A 199 20.71 16.01 -24.64
N GLY A 200 19.50 15.45 -24.73
CA GLY A 200 19.28 13.99 -24.79
C GLY A 200 19.41 13.27 -23.45
N LYS A 201 19.46 14.01 -22.34
CA LYS A 201 19.37 13.44 -20.99
C LYS A 201 17.92 13.06 -20.68
N SER A 202 17.75 12.08 -19.80
CA SER A 202 16.42 11.65 -19.33
C SER A 202 16.44 11.62 -17.81
N ARG A 203 15.58 12.42 -17.20
CA ARG A 203 15.31 12.35 -15.78
C ARG A 203 14.36 11.19 -15.54
N ILE A 204 14.71 10.33 -14.60
CA ILE A 204 13.88 9.19 -14.21
C ILE A 204 13.62 9.31 -12.72
N THR A 205 12.34 9.33 -12.36
CA THR A 205 11.87 9.52 -10.98
C THR A 205 11.11 8.28 -10.56
N LEU A 206 11.53 7.66 -9.46
CA LEU A 206 10.81 6.60 -8.79
C LEU A 206 9.56 7.19 -8.12
N ASN A 207 8.39 6.84 -8.65
CA ASN A 207 7.14 7.38 -8.15
C ASN A 207 6.62 6.58 -6.95
N THR A 208 5.50 7.04 -6.39
CA THR A 208 4.90 6.46 -5.19
C THR A 208 4.62 4.95 -5.35
N LEU A 209 4.05 4.51 -6.47
CA LEU A 209 3.77 3.08 -6.74
C LEU A 209 5.07 2.25 -6.86
N GLY A 210 6.09 2.79 -7.53
CA GLY A 210 7.40 2.15 -7.64
C GLY A 210 8.06 1.93 -6.27
N ARG A 211 7.99 2.91 -5.36
CA ARG A 211 8.51 2.77 -3.98
C ARG A 211 7.75 1.72 -3.18
N MET A 212 6.44 1.62 -3.34
CA MET A 212 5.65 0.58 -2.64
C MET A 212 6.14 -0.81 -2.94
N LEU A 213 6.37 -1.08 -4.23
CA LEU A 213 6.69 -2.40 -4.72
C LEU A 213 8.00 -2.93 -4.12
N ILE A 214 8.96 -2.02 -3.88
CA ILE A 214 10.25 -2.39 -3.29
C ILE A 214 10.24 -2.32 -1.76
N SER A 215 9.25 -1.66 -1.14
CA SER A 215 9.10 -1.59 0.33
C SER A 215 8.44 -2.83 0.93
N THR A 216 7.85 -3.67 0.08
CA THR A 216 7.18 -4.93 0.43
C THR A 216 8.11 -6.15 0.37
N LYS A 217 9.36 -5.97 -0.06
CA LYS A 217 10.42 -7.00 -0.13
C LYS A 217 11.57 -6.63 0.79
#